data_AF-A0A7Y8L8P8-F1
#
_entry.id   AF-A0A7Y8L8P8-F1
#
_cell.length_a   1.000
_cell.length_b   1.000
_cell.length_c   1.000
_cell.angle_alpha   90.00
_cell.angle_beta   90.00
_cell.angle_gamma   90.00
#
_symmetry.space_group_name_H-M   'P 1'
#
loop_
_entity.id
_entity.type
_entity.pdbx_description
1 polymer ?
#
loop_
_entity_poly.entity_id
_entity_poly.type
_entity_poly.pdbx_seq_one_letter_code
_entity_poly.pdbx_strand_id
1 'polypeptide(L)'
;MHDNKTELYYKLNVEKSCIECHTHYKEGEVAGYLGIMIDNSDLKTQANDIIKIFATALLIICLAIVVVIFYVSRFASKSVEALNDGVESLIDGNADEINIKTKNEIKNVAENLNLYIKNIHDGLKQDQRLIDDSIKVVNEIKRGSLKNRLKEEANNPQLNQLRDVINGLISEIEKILSEINSGLLHYSNNDFSYVIDFKKDGEFGVTIEQVNNLGKKLGVATKNALEAGKALEDKANALRDLVSVVSNATQTQATNIKQSAISLEKINRSMHEVDGKTEVVIRQSEDIKNVIGIIRDIADQTNLLALNAAIEAARAGEHGRGFAVVADEVRKLAERTQKSLGEIEASANSLIQGISEVSESIKEQTSDINQINDSLSELDSMTQQNTHASEQTSVVANEVSQMAKAIASDKN
;
A
#
# COMPACT_ATOMS: atom_id res chain seq x y z
N MET A 1 92.07 86.12 -47.37
CA MET A 1 93.41 85.52 -47.19
C MET A 1 93.54 84.46 -48.28
N HIS A 2 94.66 84.40 -49.02
CA HIS A 2 94.75 83.65 -50.29
C HIS A 2 94.57 82.13 -50.11
N ASP A 3 93.32 81.70 -50.10
CA ASP A 3 92.84 80.37 -49.67
C ASP A 3 93.17 79.22 -50.64
N ASN A 4 93.86 79.55 -51.75
CA ASN A 4 94.26 78.63 -52.82
C ASN A 4 95.74 78.78 -53.20
N LYS A 5 96.55 79.50 -52.40
CA LYS A 5 97.98 79.65 -52.68
C LYS A 5 98.79 79.29 -51.44
N THR A 6 99.77 78.40 -51.61
CA THR A 6 100.76 78.12 -50.57
C THR A 6 102.02 78.91 -50.89
N GLU A 7 102.36 79.87 -50.02
CA GLU A 7 103.57 80.67 -50.14
C GLU A 7 104.71 80.03 -49.35
N LEU A 8 105.82 79.72 -50.03
CA LEU A 8 107.06 79.23 -49.45
C LEU A 8 108.14 80.30 -49.63
N TYR A 9 108.79 80.72 -48.54
CA TYR A 9 109.85 81.72 -48.56
C TYR A 9 111.21 81.06 -48.38
N TYR A 10 112.09 81.18 -49.38
CA TYR A 10 113.47 80.71 -49.31
C TYR A 10 114.44 81.88 -49.12
N LYS A 11 115.37 81.75 -48.17
CA LYS A 11 116.29 82.82 -47.76
C LYS A 11 117.52 82.86 -48.68
N LEU A 12 117.77 83.98 -49.34
CA LEU A 12 118.96 84.18 -50.18
C LEU A 12 120.06 84.86 -49.35
N ASN A 13 121.09 84.10 -49.00
CA ASN A 13 122.25 84.60 -48.25
C ASN A 13 123.33 85.15 -49.20
N VAL A 14 124.01 86.22 -48.80
CA VAL A 14 125.10 86.86 -49.57
C VAL A 14 126.37 86.00 -49.49
N GLU A 15 126.81 85.48 -50.63
CA GLU A 15 128.05 84.71 -50.78
C GLU A 15 129.25 85.60 -51.13
N LYS A 16 130.46 85.08 -50.95
CA LYS A 16 131.72 85.84 -51.06
C LYS A 16 131.94 86.53 -52.41
N SER A 17 131.39 85.97 -53.49
CA SER A 17 131.42 86.54 -54.85
C SER A 17 130.49 87.76 -55.02
N CYS A 18 129.46 87.92 -54.19
CA CYS A 18 128.52 89.03 -54.25
C CYS A 18 129.11 90.36 -53.74
N ILE A 19 130.17 90.29 -52.93
CA ILE A 19 130.79 91.45 -52.26
C ILE A 19 131.64 92.30 -53.23
N GLU A 20 132.08 91.72 -54.36
CA GLU A 20 132.87 92.43 -55.37
C GLU A 20 132.06 93.50 -56.13
N CYS A 21 130.72 93.38 -56.20
CA CYS A 21 129.85 94.35 -56.87
C CYS A 21 128.87 95.09 -55.92
N HIS A 22 128.68 94.62 -54.68
CA HIS A 22 127.74 95.22 -53.71
C HIS A 22 128.39 95.50 -52.36
N THR A 23 129.10 96.63 -52.26
CA THR A 23 129.91 97.03 -51.09
C THR A 23 129.10 97.38 -49.83
N HIS A 24 127.78 97.35 -49.87
CA HIS A 24 126.88 97.71 -48.75
C HIS A 24 126.41 96.51 -47.92
N TYR A 25 126.80 95.28 -48.28
CA TYR A 25 126.42 94.05 -47.55
C TYR A 25 127.65 93.33 -46.99
N LYS A 26 127.50 92.70 -45.82
CA LYS A 26 128.54 91.85 -45.20
C LYS A 26 128.36 90.38 -45.58
N GLU A 27 129.47 89.65 -45.69
CA GLU A 27 129.45 88.19 -45.89
C GLU A 27 128.56 87.53 -44.81
N GLY A 28 127.51 86.83 -45.22
CA GLY A 28 126.52 86.23 -44.32
C GLY A 28 125.23 87.05 -44.06
N GLU A 29 125.10 88.29 -44.56
CA GLU A 29 123.82 89.01 -44.55
C GLU A 29 122.84 88.47 -45.60
N VAL A 30 121.55 88.73 -45.39
CA VAL A 30 120.46 88.22 -46.23
C VAL A 30 120.13 89.29 -47.26
N ALA A 31 120.40 89.00 -48.54
CA ALA A 31 120.10 89.93 -49.63
C ALA A 31 118.60 90.01 -49.94
N GLY A 32 117.84 88.95 -49.63
CA GLY A 32 116.40 88.92 -49.85
C GLY A 32 115.78 87.55 -49.59
N TYR A 33 114.48 87.44 -49.81
CA TYR A 33 113.73 86.17 -49.78
C TYR A 33 113.12 85.93 -51.15
N LEU A 34 113.33 84.73 -51.70
CA LEU A 34 112.61 84.25 -52.87
C LEU A 34 111.27 83.65 -52.40
N GLY A 35 110.16 84.27 -52.75
CA GLY A 35 108.83 83.72 -52.53
C GLY A 35 108.40 82.85 -53.71
N ILE A 36 108.13 81.57 -53.48
CA ILE A 36 107.47 80.68 -54.45
C ILE A 36 106.00 80.59 -54.06
N MET A 37 105.13 80.95 -55.00
CA MET A 37 103.68 80.81 -54.89
C MET A 37 103.24 79.55 -55.63
N ILE A 38 102.75 78.54 -54.90
CA ILE A 38 102.14 77.34 -55.49
C ILE A 38 100.64 77.55 -55.56
N ASP A 39 100.07 77.48 -56.76
CA ASP A 39 98.62 77.54 -56.99
C ASP A 39 97.99 76.15 -56.76
N ASN A 40 97.14 76.04 -55.74
CA ASN A 40 96.45 74.81 -55.35
C ASN A 40 94.99 74.75 -55.86
N SER A 41 94.60 75.62 -56.81
CA SER A 41 93.25 75.63 -57.38
C SER A 41 92.87 74.28 -57.99
N ASP A 42 93.79 73.58 -58.65
CA ASP A 42 93.51 72.27 -59.27
C ASP A 42 93.28 71.15 -58.22
N LEU A 43 94.08 71.14 -57.14
CA LEU A 43 93.94 70.19 -56.03
C LEU A 43 92.61 70.36 -55.28
N LYS A 44 92.17 71.61 -55.04
CA LYS A 44 90.90 71.89 -54.35
C LYS A 44 89.70 71.52 -55.22
N THR A 45 89.82 71.65 -56.53
CA THR A 45 88.77 71.25 -57.49
C THR A 45 88.61 69.73 -57.52
N GLN A 46 89.71 68.98 -57.62
CA GLN A 46 89.68 67.50 -57.52
C GLN A 46 89.13 67.01 -56.17
N ALA A 47 89.52 67.66 -55.06
CA ALA A 47 89.00 67.32 -53.73
C ALA A 47 87.47 67.53 -53.63
N ASN A 48 86.95 68.63 -54.18
CA ASN A 48 85.51 68.91 -54.17
C ASN A 48 84.71 67.92 -55.04
N ASP A 49 85.25 67.47 -56.18
CA ASP A 49 84.57 66.48 -57.01
C ASP A 49 84.53 65.10 -56.33
N ILE A 50 85.59 64.70 -55.63
CA ILE A 50 85.59 63.48 -54.79
C ILE A 50 84.54 63.61 -53.67
N ILE A 51 84.47 64.74 -52.97
CA ILE A 51 83.48 64.96 -51.91
C ILE A 51 82.04 64.87 -52.45
N LYS A 52 81.76 65.43 -53.64
CA LYS A 52 80.43 65.34 -54.27
C LYS A 52 80.06 63.90 -54.64
N ILE A 53 81.00 63.11 -55.15
CA ILE A 53 80.77 61.69 -55.46
C ILE A 53 80.47 60.91 -54.17
N PHE A 54 81.24 61.11 -53.09
CA PHE A 54 80.94 60.46 -51.81
C PHE A 54 79.60 60.91 -51.21
N ALA A 55 79.27 62.20 -51.26
CA ALA A 55 78.00 62.72 -50.75
C ALA A 55 76.79 62.17 -51.52
N THR A 56 76.88 62.05 -52.84
CA THR A 56 75.82 61.47 -53.67
C THR A 56 75.67 59.95 -53.44
N ALA A 57 76.78 59.21 -53.32
CA ALA A 57 76.74 57.79 -52.96
C ALA A 57 76.10 57.57 -51.58
N LEU A 58 76.45 58.39 -50.58
CA LEU A 58 75.89 58.31 -49.24
C LEU A 58 74.38 58.61 -49.23
N LEU A 59 73.95 59.62 -50.01
CA LEU A 59 72.53 59.97 -50.15
C LEU A 59 71.73 58.83 -50.80
N ILE A 60 72.27 58.17 -51.81
CA ILE A 60 71.65 56.99 -52.44
C ILE A 60 71.53 55.83 -51.45
N ILE A 61 72.58 55.57 -50.64
CA ILE A 61 72.55 54.53 -49.61
C ILE A 61 71.49 54.86 -48.54
N CYS A 62 71.44 56.10 -48.06
CA CYS A 62 70.42 56.54 -47.11
C CYS A 62 69.01 56.38 -47.69
N LEU A 63 68.80 56.75 -48.96
CA LEU A 63 67.51 56.60 -49.62
C LEU A 63 67.12 55.12 -49.78
N ALA A 64 68.07 54.25 -50.12
CA ALA A 64 67.87 52.81 -50.21
C ALA A 64 67.52 52.21 -48.83
N ILE A 65 68.19 52.63 -47.76
CA ILE A 65 67.87 52.21 -46.38
C ILE A 65 66.46 52.65 -45.99
N VAL A 66 66.06 53.90 -46.29
CA VAL A 66 64.70 54.38 -46.01
C VAL A 66 63.65 53.58 -46.77
N VAL A 67 63.90 53.24 -48.05
CA VAL A 67 63.00 52.39 -48.83
C VAL A 67 62.91 50.98 -48.24
N VAL A 68 64.03 50.37 -47.84
CA VAL A 68 64.05 49.05 -47.18
C VAL A 68 63.31 49.11 -45.84
N ILE A 69 63.55 50.12 -44.99
CA ILE A 69 62.83 50.31 -43.72
C ILE A 69 61.34 50.51 -43.98
N PHE A 70 60.96 51.28 -45.00
CA PHE A 70 59.55 51.49 -45.35
C PHE A 70 58.88 50.20 -45.80
N TYR A 71 59.54 49.40 -46.65
CA TYR A 71 59.03 48.10 -47.09
C TYR A 71 58.93 47.11 -45.93
N VAL A 72 59.98 47.00 -45.09
CA VAL A 72 59.99 46.10 -43.92
C VAL A 72 58.94 46.53 -42.90
N SER A 73 58.86 47.82 -42.54
CA SER A 73 57.88 48.33 -41.57
C SER A 73 56.45 48.14 -42.07
N ARG A 74 56.16 48.45 -43.33
CA ARG A 74 54.80 48.29 -43.88
C ARG A 74 54.38 46.82 -43.97
N PHE A 75 55.30 45.91 -44.31
CA PHE A 75 54.98 44.49 -44.48
C PHE A 75 54.93 43.74 -43.15
N ALA A 76 55.88 44.03 -42.24
CA ALA A 76 55.89 43.46 -40.89
C ALA A 76 54.74 44.00 -40.04
N SER A 77 54.47 45.31 -40.06
CA SER A 77 53.38 45.91 -39.30
C SER A 77 52.02 45.32 -39.67
N LYS A 78 51.74 45.13 -40.97
CA LYS A 78 50.49 44.50 -41.41
C LYS A 78 50.35 43.05 -40.96
N SER A 79 51.45 42.31 -40.93
CA SER A 79 51.44 40.90 -40.52
C SER A 79 51.28 40.76 -39.00
N VAL A 80 51.84 41.70 -38.23
CA VAL A 80 51.69 41.77 -36.77
C VAL A 80 50.29 42.27 -36.39
N GLU A 81 49.73 43.23 -37.12
CA GLU A 81 48.36 43.71 -36.94
C GLU A 81 47.35 42.57 -37.19
N ALA A 82 47.53 41.80 -38.27
CA ALA A 82 46.70 40.61 -38.52
C ALA A 82 46.82 39.52 -37.43
N LEU A 83 48.01 39.34 -36.82
CA LEU A 83 48.17 38.47 -35.65
C LEU A 83 47.42 39.01 -34.44
N ASN A 84 47.53 40.31 -34.19
CA ASN A 84 46.86 40.97 -33.08
C ASN A 84 45.33 40.83 -33.20
N ASP A 85 44.78 41.14 -34.37
CA ASP A 85 43.34 41.02 -34.65
C ASP A 85 42.86 39.57 -34.47
N GLY A 86 43.66 38.59 -34.92
CA GLY A 86 43.37 37.17 -34.73
C GLY A 86 43.36 36.73 -33.26
N VAL A 87 44.29 37.24 -32.45
CA VAL A 87 44.32 36.99 -31.01
C VAL A 87 43.17 37.70 -30.29
N GLU A 88 42.83 38.92 -30.68
CA GLU A 88 41.70 39.67 -30.15
C GLU A 88 40.36 38.96 -30.44
N SER A 89 40.19 38.47 -31.68
CA SER A 89 39.07 37.60 -32.05
C SER A 89 38.99 36.35 -31.16
N LEU A 90 40.12 35.72 -30.82
CA LEU A 90 40.16 34.54 -29.94
C LEU A 90 39.72 34.89 -28.50
N ILE A 91 40.08 36.07 -28.01
CA ILE A 91 39.66 36.56 -26.68
C ILE A 91 38.15 36.78 -26.64
N ASP A 92 37.57 37.26 -27.74
CA ASP A 92 36.11 37.44 -27.89
C ASP A 92 35.34 36.13 -28.14
N GLY A 93 36.04 34.99 -28.18
CA GLY A 93 35.45 33.65 -28.36
C GLY A 93 35.18 33.27 -29.82
N ASN A 94 35.70 34.03 -30.78
CA ASN A 94 35.62 33.74 -32.21
C ASN A 94 36.84 32.93 -32.68
N ALA A 95 36.66 32.12 -33.73
CA ALA A 95 37.69 31.20 -34.25
C ALA A 95 38.13 31.59 -35.67
N ASP A 96 38.33 32.88 -35.91
CA ASP A 96 38.71 33.38 -37.23
C ASP A 96 40.14 32.97 -37.61
N GLU A 97 40.34 32.56 -38.86
CA GLU A 97 41.64 32.11 -39.36
C GLU A 97 42.58 33.29 -39.61
N ILE A 98 43.75 33.27 -38.99
CA ILE A 98 44.79 34.27 -39.17
C ILE A 98 45.53 34.02 -40.48
N ASN A 99 45.27 34.84 -41.50
CA ASN A 99 45.87 34.66 -42.83
C ASN A 99 47.04 35.64 -43.08
N ILE A 100 48.26 35.12 -43.10
CA ILE A 100 49.48 35.89 -43.36
C ILE A 100 50.10 35.48 -44.71
N LYS A 101 50.19 36.45 -45.63
CA LYS A 101 50.71 36.24 -46.99
C LYS A 101 52.23 36.07 -47.06
N THR A 102 52.94 36.43 -46.01
CA THR A 102 54.41 36.59 -45.98
C THR A 102 55.07 35.27 -45.60
N LYS A 103 55.94 34.69 -46.43
CA LYS A 103 56.61 33.41 -46.12
C LYS A 103 57.82 33.59 -45.18
N ASN A 104 57.55 33.95 -43.94
CA ASN A 104 58.55 34.15 -42.88
C ASN A 104 58.09 33.51 -41.56
N GLU A 105 58.85 33.70 -40.50
CA GLU A 105 58.60 33.16 -39.16
C GLU A 105 57.22 33.58 -38.62
N ILE A 106 56.74 34.78 -38.99
CA ILE A 106 55.43 35.30 -38.59
C ILE A 106 54.29 34.43 -39.16
N LYS A 107 54.41 33.93 -40.39
CA LYS A 107 53.42 32.99 -40.95
C LYS A 107 53.41 31.64 -40.25
N ASN A 108 54.58 31.12 -39.84
CA ASN A 108 54.63 29.88 -39.06
C ASN A 108 53.94 30.05 -37.69
N VAL A 109 54.09 31.23 -37.05
CA VAL A 109 53.36 31.56 -35.82
C VAL A 109 51.85 31.60 -36.08
N ALA A 110 51.39 32.25 -37.16
CA ALA A 110 49.97 32.26 -37.51
C ALA A 110 49.41 30.86 -37.80
N GLU A 111 50.14 30.01 -38.53
CA GLU A 111 49.72 28.63 -38.81
C GLU A 111 49.61 27.79 -37.53
N ASN A 112 50.59 27.92 -36.62
CA ASN A 112 50.53 27.25 -35.31
C ASN A 112 49.39 27.77 -34.44
N LEU A 113 49.14 29.08 -34.47
CA LEU A 113 47.99 29.68 -33.78
C LEU A 113 46.67 29.20 -34.37
N ASN A 114 46.54 29.12 -35.70
CA ASN A 114 45.35 28.57 -36.36
C ASN A 114 45.13 27.10 -35.96
N LEU A 115 46.19 26.29 -35.88
CA LEU A 115 46.11 24.93 -35.38
C LEU A 115 45.64 24.88 -33.91
N TYR A 116 46.15 25.79 -33.08
CA TYR A 116 45.74 25.92 -31.68
C TYR A 116 44.27 26.36 -31.55
N ILE A 117 43.83 27.38 -32.30
CA ILE A 117 42.44 27.86 -32.37
C ILE A 117 41.52 26.72 -32.79
N LYS A 118 41.89 25.96 -33.83
CA LYS A 118 41.13 24.80 -34.28
C LYS A 118 41.00 23.74 -33.19
N ASN A 119 42.11 23.38 -32.53
CA ASN A 119 42.09 22.40 -31.44
C ASN A 119 41.20 22.84 -30.26
N ILE A 120 41.22 24.13 -29.90
CA ILE A 120 40.31 24.69 -28.89
C ILE A 120 38.86 24.59 -29.36
N HIS A 121 38.56 25.04 -30.58
CA HIS A 121 37.19 25.04 -31.10
C HIS A 121 36.62 23.62 -31.19
N ASP A 122 37.39 22.68 -31.72
CA ASP A 122 37.01 21.26 -31.80
C ASP A 122 36.82 20.66 -30.40
N GLY A 123 37.68 21.04 -29.44
CA GLY A 123 37.57 20.65 -28.04
C GLY A 123 36.32 21.19 -27.35
N LEU A 124 36.00 22.47 -27.50
CA LEU A 124 34.78 23.10 -26.96
C LEU A 124 33.52 22.48 -27.57
N LYS A 125 33.56 22.12 -28.86
CA LYS A 125 32.45 21.42 -29.52
C LYS A 125 32.26 19.98 -29.02
N GLN A 126 33.33 19.29 -28.63
CA GLN A 126 33.25 18.00 -27.93
C GLN A 126 32.63 18.16 -26.54
N ASP A 127 33.11 19.14 -25.77
CA ASP A 127 32.58 19.46 -24.44
C ASP A 127 31.09 19.79 -24.49
N GLN A 128 30.65 20.62 -25.45
CA GLN A 128 29.25 20.98 -25.64
C GLN A 128 28.37 19.76 -25.96
N ARG A 129 28.87 18.82 -26.79
CA ARG A 129 28.12 17.59 -27.12
C ARG A 129 27.84 16.75 -25.87
N LEU A 130 28.82 16.61 -24.98
CA LEU A 130 28.62 15.89 -23.73
C LEU A 130 27.62 16.61 -22.80
N ILE A 131 27.65 17.94 -22.74
CA ILE A 131 26.66 18.73 -21.97
C ILE A 131 25.25 18.50 -22.52
N ASP A 132 25.07 18.59 -23.84
CA ASP A 132 23.77 18.36 -24.49
C ASP A 132 23.25 16.94 -24.27
N ASP A 133 24.14 15.94 -24.34
CA ASP A 133 23.82 14.53 -24.03
C ASP A 133 23.42 14.35 -22.55
N SER A 134 24.14 15.01 -21.63
CA SER A 134 23.82 15.02 -20.20
C SER A 134 22.41 15.54 -19.95
N ILE A 135 22.04 16.66 -20.58
CA ILE A 135 20.70 17.26 -20.45
C ILE A 135 19.62 16.30 -20.96
N LYS A 136 19.87 15.61 -22.09
CA LYS A 136 18.92 14.62 -22.64
C LYS A 136 18.72 13.47 -21.65
N VAL A 137 19.80 12.83 -21.19
CA VAL A 137 19.73 11.68 -20.28
C VAL A 137 19.08 12.06 -18.96
N VAL A 138 19.44 13.20 -18.35
CA VAL A 138 18.81 13.66 -17.10
C VAL A 138 17.32 13.91 -17.27
N ASN A 139 16.87 14.46 -18.41
CA ASN A 139 15.45 14.62 -18.68
C ASN A 139 14.70 13.28 -18.83
N GLU A 140 15.35 12.24 -19.30
CA GLU A 140 14.78 10.88 -19.33
C GLU A 140 14.70 10.26 -17.94
N ILE A 141 15.74 10.44 -17.11
CA ILE A 141 15.73 10.02 -15.69
C ILE A 141 14.57 10.69 -14.95
N LYS A 142 14.34 11.99 -15.17
CA LYS A 142 13.21 12.72 -14.60
C LYS A 142 11.85 12.15 -15.00
N ARG A 143 11.75 11.46 -16.15
CA ARG A 143 10.55 10.76 -16.61
C ARG A 143 10.48 9.30 -16.12
N GLY A 144 11.45 8.86 -15.33
CA GLY A 144 11.53 7.49 -14.79
C GLY A 144 12.27 6.49 -15.68
N SER A 145 12.93 6.94 -16.77
CA SER A 145 13.72 6.06 -17.63
C SER A 145 15.18 6.06 -17.23
N LEU A 146 15.69 4.90 -16.80
CA LEU A 146 17.10 4.70 -16.43
C LEU A 146 17.88 3.88 -17.47
N LYS A 147 17.32 3.68 -18.67
CA LYS A 147 17.90 2.79 -19.69
C LYS A 147 19.07 3.40 -20.45
N ASN A 148 19.11 4.73 -20.53
CA ASN A 148 20.11 5.44 -21.31
C ASN A 148 21.30 5.85 -20.43
N ARG A 149 22.43 6.07 -21.08
CA ARG A 149 23.72 6.47 -20.50
C ARG A 149 24.30 7.59 -21.35
N LEU A 150 25.13 8.42 -20.74
CA LEU A 150 25.89 9.43 -21.46
C LEU A 150 26.97 8.72 -22.27
N LYS A 151 27.04 9.01 -23.57
CA LYS A 151 27.89 8.31 -24.55
C LYS A 151 28.96 9.20 -25.16
N GLU A 152 28.75 10.50 -25.18
CA GLU A 152 29.72 11.45 -25.73
C GLU A 152 30.99 11.55 -24.87
N GLU A 153 32.08 12.01 -25.48
CA GLU A 153 33.35 12.31 -24.82
C GLU A 153 33.66 13.79 -24.95
N ALA A 154 34.10 14.38 -23.84
CA ALA A 154 34.59 15.75 -23.79
C ALA A 154 36.12 15.77 -23.97
N ASN A 155 36.64 16.89 -24.46
CA ASN A 155 38.07 17.17 -24.41
C ASN A 155 38.51 17.52 -22.98
N ASN A 156 37.59 18.08 -22.17
CA ASN A 156 37.79 18.37 -20.76
C ASN A 156 37.72 17.09 -19.87
N PRO A 157 38.81 16.69 -19.19
CA PRO A 157 38.83 15.49 -18.35
C PRO A 157 37.81 15.50 -17.20
N GLN A 158 37.52 16.66 -16.61
CA GLN A 158 36.56 16.80 -15.53
C GLN A 158 35.12 16.55 -16.01
N LEU A 159 34.80 16.92 -17.25
CA LEU A 159 33.50 16.59 -17.84
C LEU A 159 33.36 15.08 -18.09
N ASN A 160 34.43 14.40 -18.52
CA ASN A 160 34.42 12.94 -18.62
C ASN A 160 34.28 12.26 -17.25
N GLN A 161 34.94 12.79 -16.21
CA GLN A 161 34.73 12.29 -14.85
C GLN A 161 33.28 12.47 -14.41
N LEU A 162 32.66 13.62 -14.70
CA LEU A 162 31.24 13.85 -14.40
C LEU A 162 30.34 12.86 -15.15
N ARG A 163 30.61 12.59 -16.42
CA ARG A 163 29.91 11.57 -17.22
C ARG A 163 29.94 10.20 -16.53
N ASP A 164 31.11 9.78 -16.08
CA ASP A 164 31.31 8.48 -15.45
C ASP A 164 30.59 8.40 -14.10
N VAL A 165 30.62 9.48 -13.31
CA VAL A 165 29.87 9.59 -12.04
C VAL A 165 28.36 9.53 -12.28
N ILE A 166 27.83 10.22 -13.29
CA ILE A 166 26.40 10.17 -13.62
C ILE A 166 26.02 8.77 -14.09
N ASN A 167 26.79 8.16 -15.00
CA ASN A 167 26.54 6.80 -15.46
C ASN A 167 26.60 5.77 -14.31
N GLY A 168 27.51 5.95 -13.35
CA GLY A 168 27.57 5.18 -12.11
C GLY A 168 26.32 5.35 -11.25
N LEU A 169 25.86 6.60 -11.05
CA LEU A 169 24.62 6.90 -10.32
C LEU A 169 23.40 6.24 -10.96
N ILE A 170 23.25 6.33 -12.29
CA ILE A 170 22.13 5.70 -13.02
C ILE A 170 22.12 4.19 -12.78
N SER A 171 23.30 3.57 -12.86
CA SER A 171 23.45 2.12 -12.69
C SER A 171 23.11 1.68 -11.26
N GLU A 172 23.47 2.49 -10.26
CA GLU A 172 23.14 2.20 -8.86
C GLU A 172 21.63 2.32 -8.59
N ILE A 173 20.98 3.36 -9.12
CA ILE A 173 19.52 3.52 -8.99
C ILE A 173 18.80 2.38 -9.70
N GLU A 174 19.23 2.01 -10.90
CA GLU A 174 18.66 0.90 -11.67
C GLU A 174 18.74 -0.41 -10.89
N LYS A 175 19.89 -0.70 -10.28
CA LYS A 175 20.07 -1.89 -9.45
C LYS A 175 19.12 -1.91 -8.26
N ILE A 176 19.03 -0.81 -7.51
CA ILE A 176 18.14 -0.71 -6.34
C ILE A 176 16.68 -0.94 -6.74
N LEU A 177 16.21 -0.29 -7.81
CA LEU A 177 14.85 -0.46 -8.29
C LEU A 177 14.57 -1.88 -8.78
N SER A 178 15.56 -2.54 -9.39
CA SER A 178 15.45 -3.95 -9.80
C SER A 178 15.26 -4.87 -8.59
N GLU A 179 16.04 -4.69 -7.52
CA GLU A 179 15.94 -5.49 -6.29
C GLU A 179 14.57 -5.29 -5.60
N ILE A 180 14.10 -4.04 -5.50
CA ILE A 180 12.77 -3.73 -4.95
C ILE A 180 11.67 -4.38 -5.79
N ASN A 181 11.72 -4.25 -7.11
CA ASN A 181 10.74 -4.86 -8.01
C ASN A 181 10.74 -6.39 -7.91
N SER A 182 11.91 -7.01 -7.77
CA SER A 182 12.00 -8.45 -7.53
C SER A 182 11.25 -8.85 -6.25
N GLY A 183 11.50 -8.15 -5.14
CA GLY A 183 10.78 -8.42 -3.88
C GLY A 183 9.26 -8.20 -3.98
N LEU A 184 8.82 -7.13 -4.65
CA LEU A 184 7.40 -6.88 -4.88
C LEU A 184 6.77 -7.93 -5.80
N LEU A 185 7.51 -8.49 -6.76
CA LEU A 185 7.03 -9.57 -7.61
C LEU A 185 6.83 -10.87 -6.82
N HIS A 186 7.72 -11.20 -5.88
CA HIS A 186 7.50 -12.30 -4.94
C HIS A 186 6.21 -12.08 -4.12
N TYR A 187 6.00 -10.86 -3.61
CA TYR A 187 4.80 -10.54 -2.84
C TYR A 187 3.51 -10.60 -3.68
N SER A 188 3.56 -10.19 -4.95
CA SER A 188 2.44 -10.34 -5.88
C SER A 188 2.07 -11.79 -6.15
N ASN A 189 2.99 -12.73 -5.93
CA ASN A 189 2.78 -14.17 -6.04
C ASN A 189 2.55 -14.82 -4.67
N ASN A 190 2.14 -14.05 -3.66
CA ASN A 190 1.91 -14.49 -2.27
C ASN A 190 3.14 -15.10 -1.55
N ASP A 191 4.34 -14.94 -2.09
CA ASP A 191 5.58 -15.33 -1.43
C ASP A 191 6.08 -14.20 -0.53
N PHE A 192 5.44 -14.06 0.63
CA PHE A 192 5.81 -13.08 1.65
C PHE A 192 7.03 -13.49 2.49
N SER A 193 7.62 -14.65 2.20
CA SER A 193 8.83 -15.13 2.88
C SER A 193 10.11 -14.54 2.28
N TYR A 194 10.02 -14.04 1.04
CA TYR A 194 11.12 -13.42 0.35
C TYR A 194 11.60 -12.15 1.07
N VAL A 195 12.92 -12.06 1.23
CA VAL A 195 13.61 -10.92 1.82
C VAL A 195 14.62 -10.42 0.80
N ILE A 196 14.54 -9.14 0.48
CA ILE A 196 15.53 -8.44 -0.34
C ILE A 196 16.82 -8.33 0.50
N ASP A 197 17.83 -9.14 0.18
CA ASP A 197 19.16 -9.09 0.79
C ASP A 197 20.08 -8.13 0.01
N PHE A 198 19.67 -6.86 -0.06
CA PHE A 198 20.45 -5.80 -0.69
C PHE A 198 20.74 -4.69 0.33
N LYS A 199 22.00 -4.60 0.75
CA LYS A 199 22.44 -3.62 1.76
C LYS A 199 22.82 -2.30 1.11
N LYS A 200 22.11 -1.24 1.48
CA LYS A 200 22.44 0.13 1.11
C LYS A 200 22.29 1.04 2.30
N ASP A 201 23.12 2.07 2.40
CA ASP A 201 22.97 3.12 3.40
C ASP A 201 21.98 4.20 2.94
N GLY A 202 21.56 5.05 3.88
CA GLY A 202 20.66 6.17 3.60
C GLY A 202 19.22 5.75 3.29
N GLU A 203 18.50 6.61 2.58
CA GLU A 203 17.05 6.49 2.35
C GLU A 203 16.67 5.21 1.57
N PHE A 204 17.52 4.77 0.64
CA PHE A 204 17.29 3.53 -0.10
C PHE A 204 17.39 2.28 0.79
N GLY A 205 18.30 2.27 1.76
CA GLY A 205 18.40 1.21 2.76
C GLY A 205 17.14 1.09 3.61
N VAL A 206 16.65 2.23 4.10
CA VAL A 206 15.40 2.32 4.86
C VAL A 206 14.22 1.83 4.01
N THR A 207 14.16 2.20 2.73
CA THR A 207 13.11 1.74 1.81
C THR A 207 13.11 0.22 1.67
N ILE A 208 14.27 -0.40 1.50
CA ILE A 208 14.40 -1.86 1.40
C ILE A 208 13.97 -2.54 2.71
N GLU A 209 14.36 -2.00 3.85
CA GLU A 209 13.92 -2.50 5.16
C GLU A 209 12.40 -2.41 5.32
N GLN A 210 11.79 -1.31 4.88
CA GLN A 210 10.34 -1.11 4.88
C GLN A 210 9.62 -2.13 4.00
N VAL A 211 10.12 -2.39 2.78
CA VAL A 211 9.57 -3.42 1.88
C VAL A 211 9.67 -4.81 2.54
N ASN A 212 10.82 -5.15 3.12
CA ASN A 212 10.99 -6.41 3.85
C ASN A 212 10.03 -6.53 5.06
N ASN A 213 9.80 -5.44 5.78
CA ASN A 213 8.86 -5.40 6.90
C ASN A 213 7.40 -5.53 6.41
N LEU A 214 7.06 -4.99 5.24
CA LEU A 214 5.77 -5.20 4.60
C LEU A 214 5.56 -6.70 4.29
N GLY A 215 6.55 -7.36 3.69
CA GLY A 215 6.52 -8.81 3.46
C GLY A 215 6.27 -9.60 4.75
N LYS A 216 7.04 -9.33 5.81
CA LYS A 216 6.82 -9.97 7.12
C LYS A 216 5.38 -9.77 7.65
N LYS A 217 4.85 -8.56 7.58
CA LYS A 217 3.47 -8.27 8.03
C LYS A 217 2.42 -9.00 7.19
N LEU A 218 2.59 -9.05 5.88
CA LEU A 218 1.71 -9.81 4.98
C LEU A 218 1.79 -11.31 5.24
N GLY A 219 2.99 -11.84 5.50
CA GLY A 219 3.19 -13.25 5.88
C GLY A 219 2.48 -13.61 7.19
N VAL A 220 2.57 -12.75 8.21
CA VAL A 220 1.83 -12.93 9.47
C VAL A 220 0.31 -12.84 9.24
N ALA A 221 -0.17 -11.86 8.47
CA ALA A 221 -1.59 -11.72 8.17
C ALA A 221 -2.13 -12.96 7.43
N THR A 222 -1.39 -13.47 6.45
CA THR A 222 -1.74 -14.68 5.68
C THR A 222 -1.78 -15.92 6.57
N LYS A 223 -0.80 -16.06 7.49
CA LYS A 223 -0.80 -17.15 8.47
C LYS A 223 -2.03 -17.09 9.37
N ASN A 224 -2.36 -15.90 9.90
CA ASN A 224 -3.54 -15.72 10.76
C ASN A 224 -4.84 -16.02 10.00
N ALA A 225 -4.94 -15.60 8.73
CA ALA A 225 -6.08 -15.92 7.88
C ALA A 225 -6.24 -17.43 7.71
N LEU A 226 -5.15 -18.16 7.46
CA LEU A 226 -5.18 -19.62 7.33
C LEU A 226 -5.60 -20.32 8.63
N GLU A 227 -5.10 -19.87 9.78
CA GLU A 227 -5.52 -20.37 11.09
C GLU A 227 -7.01 -20.12 11.35
N ALA A 228 -7.51 -18.93 10.99
CA ALA A 228 -8.94 -18.60 11.06
C ALA A 228 -9.79 -19.47 10.12
N GLY A 229 -9.32 -19.71 8.88
CA GLY A 229 -9.98 -20.60 7.93
C GLY A 229 -10.11 -22.03 8.48
N LYS A 230 -9.03 -22.56 9.07
CA LYS A 230 -9.08 -23.88 9.73
C LYS A 230 -10.07 -23.91 10.89
N ALA A 231 -10.06 -22.89 11.74
CA ALA A 231 -10.99 -22.80 12.86
C ALA A 231 -12.46 -22.73 12.37
N LEU A 232 -12.74 -22.03 11.27
CA LEU A 232 -14.06 -22.00 10.65
C LEU A 232 -14.50 -23.38 10.14
N GLU A 233 -13.61 -24.14 9.50
CA GLU A 233 -13.93 -25.51 9.06
C GLU A 233 -14.26 -26.43 10.24
N ASP A 234 -13.49 -26.35 11.33
CA ASP A 234 -13.76 -27.12 12.55
C ASP A 234 -15.13 -26.75 13.15
N LYS A 235 -15.48 -25.46 13.15
CA LYS A 235 -16.80 -24.96 13.61
C LYS A 235 -17.94 -25.39 12.68
N ALA A 236 -17.73 -25.40 11.37
CA ALA A 236 -18.72 -25.88 10.40
C ALA A 236 -19.02 -27.37 10.61
N ASN A 237 -17.99 -28.18 10.87
CA ASN A 237 -18.18 -29.61 11.17
C ASN A 237 -18.93 -29.82 12.48
N ALA A 238 -18.58 -29.09 13.54
CA ALA A 238 -19.31 -29.13 14.81
C ALA A 238 -20.79 -28.72 14.65
N LEU A 239 -21.08 -27.74 13.79
CA LEU A 239 -22.46 -27.35 13.46
C LEU A 239 -23.22 -28.48 12.73
N ARG A 240 -22.60 -29.16 11.76
CA ARG A 240 -23.22 -30.30 11.07
C ARG A 240 -23.56 -31.44 12.03
N ASP A 241 -22.67 -31.74 12.96
CA ASP A 241 -22.91 -32.75 13.99
C ASP A 241 -24.08 -32.35 14.89
N LEU A 242 -24.14 -31.08 15.30
CA LEU A 242 -25.24 -30.57 16.10
C LEU A 242 -26.58 -30.62 15.35
N VAL A 243 -26.60 -30.25 14.06
CA VAL A 243 -27.79 -30.37 13.19
C VAL A 243 -28.28 -31.81 13.14
N SER A 244 -27.37 -32.79 13.00
CA SER A 244 -27.73 -34.21 13.02
C SER A 244 -28.37 -34.62 14.35
N VAL A 245 -27.81 -34.17 15.48
CA VAL A 245 -28.37 -34.44 16.82
C VAL A 245 -29.76 -33.82 16.97
N VAL A 246 -29.94 -32.55 16.59
CA VAL A 246 -31.23 -31.85 16.68
C VAL A 246 -32.25 -32.52 15.77
N SER A 247 -31.91 -32.83 14.51
CA SER A 247 -32.80 -33.51 13.58
C SER A 247 -33.31 -34.85 14.12
N ASN A 248 -32.43 -35.65 14.72
CA ASN A 248 -32.81 -36.92 15.34
C ASN A 248 -33.71 -36.72 16.57
N ALA A 249 -33.40 -35.72 17.41
CA ALA A 249 -34.22 -35.37 18.56
C ALA A 249 -35.62 -34.90 18.14
N THR A 250 -35.72 -34.05 17.12
CA THR A 250 -36.98 -33.55 16.55
C THR A 250 -37.82 -34.67 15.95
N GLN A 251 -37.20 -35.62 15.23
CA GLN A 251 -37.92 -36.79 14.70
C GLN A 251 -38.49 -37.68 15.82
N THR A 252 -37.72 -37.85 16.90
CA THR A 252 -38.16 -38.58 18.09
C THR A 252 -39.30 -37.84 18.80
N GLN A 253 -39.19 -36.51 18.93
CA GLN A 253 -40.22 -35.65 19.52
C GLN A 253 -41.52 -35.72 18.74
N ALA A 254 -41.48 -35.65 17.40
CA ALA A 254 -42.66 -35.80 16.54
C ALA A 254 -43.37 -37.15 16.75
N THR A 255 -42.58 -38.22 16.93
CA THR A 255 -43.12 -39.57 17.21
C THR A 255 -43.82 -39.62 18.57
N ASN A 256 -43.20 -39.02 19.60
CA ASN A 256 -43.76 -38.96 20.94
C ASN A 256 -45.05 -38.12 20.99
N ILE A 257 -45.10 -36.99 20.28
CA ILE A 257 -46.32 -36.16 20.19
C ILE A 257 -47.47 -36.96 19.58
N LYS A 258 -47.24 -37.68 18.48
CA LYS A 258 -48.26 -38.56 17.87
C LYS A 258 -48.76 -39.62 18.84
N GLN A 259 -47.84 -40.26 19.57
CA GLN A 259 -48.20 -41.29 20.55
C GLN A 259 -48.99 -40.70 21.74
N SER A 260 -48.63 -39.51 22.21
CA SER A 260 -49.36 -38.79 23.26
C SER A 260 -50.76 -38.41 22.80
N ALA A 261 -50.92 -37.92 21.56
CA ALA A 261 -52.23 -37.59 20.99
C ALA A 261 -53.16 -38.81 20.95
N ILE A 262 -52.66 -39.97 20.49
CA ILE A 262 -53.42 -41.24 20.50
C ILE A 262 -53.82 -41.64 21.93
N SER A 263 -52.91 -41.45 22.89
CA SER A 263 -53.15 -41.80 24.29
C SER A 263 -54.21 -40.90 24.91
N LEU A 264 -54.20 -39.60 24.61
CA LEU A 264 -55.22 -38.64 25.06
C LEU A 264 -56.58 -38.91 24.44
N GLU A 265 -56.65 -39.27 23.15
CA GLU A 265 -57.91 -39.66 22.52
C GLU A 265 -58.54 -40.87 23.24
N LYS A 266 -57.71 -41.83 23.63
CA LYS A 266 -58.14 -43.00 24.41
C LYS A 266 -58.62 -42.61 25.82
N ILE A 267 -57.91 -41.72 26.51
CA ILE A 267 -58.31 -41.22 27.83
C ILE A 267 -59.64 -40.47 27.72
N ASN A 268 -59.79 -39.58 26.74
CA ASN A 268 -61.02 -38.82 26.52
C ASN A 268 -62.23 -39.74 26.30
N ARG A 269 -62.08 -40.79 25.47
CA ARG A 269 -63.12 -41.82 25.30
C ARG A 269 -63.44 -42.55 26.60
N SER A 270 -62.42 -42.87 27.40
CA SER A 270 -62.62 -43.51 28.71
C SER A 270 -63.37 -42.60 29.67
N MET A 271 -63.10 -41.29 29.67
CA MET A 271 -63.81 -40.33 30.52
C MET A 271 -65.30 -40.25 30.15
N HIS A 272 -65.62 -40.20 28.86
CA HIS A 272 -67.02 -40.27 28.42
C HIS A 272 -67.72 -41.58 28.81
N GLU A 273 -67.02 -42.72 28.77
CA GLU A 273 -67.60 -43.99 29.23
C GLU A 273 -67.87 -43.98 30.75
N VAL A 274 -66.94 -43.46 31.55
CA VAL A 274 -67.10 -43.35 33.00
C VAL A 274 -68.22 -42.38 33.34
N ASP A 275 -68.34 -41.24 32.64
CA ASP A 275 -69.44 -40.28 32.80
C ASP A 275 -70.81 -40.95 32.58
N GLY A 276 -70.96 -41.69 31.48
CA GLY A 276 -72.19 -42.42 31.18
C GLY A 276 -72.51 -43.50 32.23
N LYS A 277 -71.51 -44.22 32.75
CA LYS A 277 -71.73 -45.19 33.85
C LYS A 277 -72.10 -44.50 35.15
N THR A 278 -71.54 -43.34 35.43
CA THR A 278 -71.84 -42.53 36.61
C THR A 278 -73.32 -42.12 36.58
N GLU A 279 -73.83 -41.66 35.44
CA GLU A 279 -75.26 -41.33 35.27
C GLU A 279 -76.18 -42.54 35.51
N VAL A 280 -75.80 -43.72 34.99
CA VAL A 280 -76.56 -44.96 35.21
C VAL A 280 -76.64 -45.31 36.69
N VAL A 281 -75.54 -45.18 37.44
CA VAL A 281 -75.53 -45.52 38.87
C VAL A 281 -76.31 -44.49 39.70
N ILE A 282 -76.30 -43.19 39.33
CA ILE A 282 -77.18 -42.19 39.95
C ILE A 282 -78.64 -42.64 39.82
N ARG A 283 -79.08 -42.98 38.61
CA ARG A 283 -80.46 -43.42 38.35
C ARG A 283 -80.82 -44.69 39.14
N GLN A 284 -79.93 -45.67 39.17
CA GLN A 284 -80.13 -46.89 39.97
C GLN A 284 -80.23 -46.60 41.47
N SER A 285 -79.48 -45.61 41.97
CA SER A 285 -79.52 -45.22 43.38
C SER A 285 -80.83 -44.52 43.73
N GLU A 286 -81.38 -43.71 42.82
CA GLU A 286 -82.71 -43.12 42.95
C GLU A 286 -83.81 -44.20 42.93
N ASP A 287 -83.71 -45.20 42.05
CA ASP A 287 -84.63 -46.33 42.02
C ASP A 287 -84.61 -47.13 43.34
N ILE A 288 -83.41 -47.37 43.90
CA ILE A 288 -83.26 -47.99 45.23
C ILE A 288 -83.95 -47.14 46.30
N LYS A 289 -83.78 -45.82 46.28
CA LYS A 289 -84.44 -44.90 47.22
C LYS A 289 -85.96 -44.98 47.13
N ASN A 290 -86.51 -45.08 45.91
CA ASN A 290 -87.94 -45.28 45.70
C ASN A 290 -88.43 -46.61 46.29
N VAL A 291 -87.67 -47.70 46.08
CA VAL A 291 -87.98 -49.02 46.66
C VAL A 291 -87.93 -48.98 48.19
N ILE A 292 -86.93 -48.32 48.78
CA ILE A 292 -86.83 -48.14 50.24
C ILE A 292 -88.07 -47.42 50.78
N GLY A 293 -88.56 -46.39 50.08
CA GLY A 293 -89.81 -45.70 50.42
C GLY A 293 -91.01 -46.65 50.47
N ILE A 294 -91.19 -47.49 49.44
CA ILE A 294 -92.27 -48.48 49.39
C ILE A 294 -92.17 -49.49 50.55
N ILE A 295 -90.97 -50.01 50.84
CA ILE A 295 -90.78 -50.98 51.93
C ILE A 295 -91.02 -50.31 53.29
N ARG A 296 -90.66 -49.03 53.44
CA ARG A 296 -90.95 -48.25 54.66
C ARG A 296 -92.45 -48.14 54.87
N ASP A 297 -93.21 -47.79 53.83
CA ASP A 297 -94.67 -47.73 53.90
C ASP A 297 -95.28 -49.08 54.29
N ILE A 298 -94.76 -50.20 53.75
CA ILE A 298 -95.19 -51.56 54.12
C ILE A 298 -94.86 -51.87 55.58
N ALA A 299 -93.66 -51.50 56.06
CA ALA A 299 -93.25 -51.71 57.43
C ALA A 299 -94.12 -50.90 58.41
N ASP A 300 -94.43 -49.65 58.08
CA ASP A 300 -95.34 -48.78 58.84
C ASP A 300 -96.75 -49.39 58.91
N GLN A 301 -97.28 -49.86 57.78
CA GLN A 301 -98.58 -50.55 57.73
C GLN A 301 -98.57 -51.85 58.56
N THR A 302 -97.49 -52.63 58.47
CA THR A 302 -97.32 -53.89 59.23
C THR A 302 -97.27 -53.60 60.73
N ASN A 303 -96.57 -52.54 61.13
CA ASN A 303 -96.50 -52.07 62.51
C ASN A 303 -97.88 -51.68 63.05
N LEU A 304 -98.67 -50.94 62.25
CA LEU A 304 -100.05 -50.56 62.61
C LEU A 304 -100.99 -51.78 62.69
N LEU A 305 -100.88 -52.73 61.76
CA LEU A 305 -101.66 -53.97 61.78
C LEU A 305 -101.33 -54.81 63.02
N ALA A 306 -100.05 -54.93 63.35
CA ALA A 306 -99.59 -55.64 64.55
C ALA A 306 -100.08 -54.96 65.83
N LEU A 307 -100.06 -53.62 65.88
CA LEU A 307 -100.62 -52.85 67.00
C LEU A 307 -102.12 -53.11 67.17
N ASN A 308 -102.89 -53.07 66.09
CA ASN A 308 -104.32 -53.36 66.12
C ASN A 308 -104.60 -54.81 66.57
N ALA A 309 -103.80 -55.77 66.11
CA ALA A 309 -103.89 -57.17 66.53
C ALA A 309 -103.55 -57.36 68.02
N ALA A 310 -102.53 -56.65 68.53
CA ALA A 310 -102.18 -56.68 69.95
C ALA A 310 -103.30 -56.12 70.83
N ILE A 311 -103.96 -55.04 70.39
CA ILE A 311 -105.14 -54.46 71.08
C ILE A 311 -106.28 -55.46 71.13
N GLU A 312 -106.62 -56.10 70.00
CA GLU A 312 -107.73 -57.06 69.95
C GLU A 312 -107.41 -58.36 70.73
N ALA A 313 -106.14 -58.79 70.73
CA ALA A 313 -105.68 -59.90 71.55
C ALA A 313 -105.77 -59.59 73.05
N ALA A 314 -105.46 -58.37 73.48
CA ALA A 314 -105.67 -57.93 74.86
C ALA A 314 -107.16 -57.89 75.22
N ARG A 315 -108.01 -57.50 74.27
CA ARG A 315 -109.47 -57.44 74.43
C ARG A 315 -110.11 -58.82 74.61
N ALA A 316 -109.55 -59.85 73.98
CA ALA A 316 -110.00 -61.25 74.10
C ALA A 316 -109.58 -61.96 75.41
N GLY A 317 -108.83 -61.28 76.30
CA GLY A 317 -108.43 -61.81 77.60
C GLY A 317 -107.54 -63.06 77.52
N GLU A 318 -107.83 -64.10 78.32
CA GLU A 318 -107.02 -65.32 78.37
C GLU A 318 -106.99 -66.10 77.04
N HIS A 319 -108.04 -65.99 76.22
CA HIS A 319 -108.09 -66.65 74.90
C HIS A 319 -107.21 -65.97 73.85
N GLY A 320 -106.84 -64.70 74.05
CA GLY A 320 -106.01 -63.91 73.13
C GLY A 320 -104.50 -63.99 73.40
N ARG A 321 -104.05 -64.64 74.48
CA ARG A 321 -102.64 -64.65 74.91
C ARG A 321 -101.66 -65.13 73.84
N GLY A 322 -101.99 -66.20 73.10
CA GLY A 322 -101.15 -66.70 72.02
C GLY A 322 -101.04 -65.72 70.85
N PHE A 323 -102.15 -65.05 70.50
CA PHE A 323 -102.19 -64.03 69.45
C PHE A 323 -101.45 -62.75 69.84
N ALA A 324 -101.49 -62.35 71.11
CA ALA A 324 -100.77 -61.18 71.62
C ALA A 324 -99.25 -61.31 71.43
N VAL A 325 -98.70 -62.51 71.70
CA VAL A 325 -97.26 -62.78 71.52
C VAL A 325 -96.87 -62.69 70.04
N VAL A 326 -97.68 -63.23 69.13
CA VAL A 326 -97.43 -63.14 67.69
C VAL A 326 -97.50 -61.68 67.22
N ALA A 327 -98.51 -60.93 67.67
CA ALA A 327 -98.67 -59.52 67.32
C ALA A 327 -97.46 -58.66 67.79
N ASP A 328 -96.98 -58.87 69.02
CA ASP A 328 -95.78 -58.18 69.51
C ASP A 328 -94.50 -58.56 68.72
N GLU A 329 -94.37 -59.81 68.28
CA GLU A 329 -93.22 -60.24 67.48
C GLU A 329 -93.26 -59.64 66.07
N VAL A 330 -94.45 -59.56 65.44
CA VAL A 330 -94.63 -58.87 64.16
C VAL A 330 -94.35 -57.37 64.29
N ARG A 331 -94.78 -56.75 65.40
CA ARG A 331 -94.49 -55.33 65.69
C ARG A 331 -92.99 -55.07 65.79
N LYS A 332 -92.27 -55.88 66.58
CA LYS A 332 -90.80 -55.80 66.69
C LYS A 332 -90.11 -56.04 65.34
N LEU A 333 -90.62 -56.95 64.51
CA LEU A 333 -90.07 -57.18 63.18
C LEU A 333 -90.25 -55.96 62.28
N ALA A 334 -91.42 -55.31 62.31
CA ALA A 334 -91.68 -54.08 61.58
C ALA A 334 -90.77 -52.93 62.04
N GLU A 335 -90.62 -52.73 63.35
CA GLU A 335 -89.70 -51.72 63.93
C GLU A 335 -88.24 -52.00 63.53
N ARG A 336 -87.80 -53.28 63.53
CA ARG A 336 -86.46 -53.66 63.05
C ARG A 336 -86.28 -53.39 61.57
N THR A 337 -87.29 -53.68 60.74
CA THR A 337 -87.29 -53.38 59.30
C THR A 337 -87.15 -51.88 59.06
N GLN A 338 -87.93 -51.04 59.75
CA GLN A 338 -87.84 -49.58 59.65
C GLN A 338 -86.43 -49.07 59.97
N LYS A 339 -85.82 -49.60 61.05
CA LYS A 339 -84.45 -49.24 61.43
C LYS A 339 -83.45 -49.60 60.33
N SER A 340 -83.51 -50.83 59.82
CA SER A 340 -82.63 -51.26 58.72
C SER A 340 -82.84 -50.44 57.44
N LEU A 341 -84.08 -50.07 57.12
CA LEU A 341 -84.35 -49.18 55.98
C LEU A 341 -83.75 -47.78 56.16
N GLY A 342 -83.70 -47.25 57.38
CA GLY A 342 -83.02 -45.99 57.68
C GLY A 342 -81.50 -46.08 57.42
N GLU A 343 -80.87 -47.19 57.80
CA GLU A 343 -79.45 -47.44 57.53
C GLU A 343 -79.15 -47.60 56.02
N ILE A 344 -80.03 -48.29 55.28
CA ILE A 344 -79.92 -48.42 53.82
C ILE A 344 -80.13 -47.07 53.13
N GLU A 345 -81.10 -46.27 53.56
CA GLU A 345 -81.34 -44.93 53.00
C GLU A 345 -80.12 -44.02 53.19
N ALA A 346 -79.52 -44.01 54.39
CA ALA A 346 -78.30 -43.27 54.67
C ALA A 346 -77.13 -43.72 53.77
N SER A 347 -77.03 -45.04 53.53
CA SER A 347 -76.02 -45.61 52.63
C SER A 347 -76.26 -45.21 51.17
N ALA A 348 -77.51 -45.24 50.70
CA ALA A 348 -77.88 -44.82 49.35
C ALA A 348 -77.61 -43.33 49.11
N ASN A 349 -77.95 -42.46 50.08
CA ASN A 349 -77.64 -41.02 49.98
C ASN A 349 -76.12 -40.77 49.95
N SER A 350 -75.34 -41.48 50.76
CA SER A 350 -73.87 -41.41 50.71
C SER A 350 -73.32 -41.83 49.36
N LEU A 351 -73.92 -42.85 48.73
CA LEU A 351 -73.52 -43.35 47.42
C LEU A 351 -73.83 -42.34 46.30
N ILE A 352 -75.00 -41.69 46.34
CA ILE A 352 -75.36 -40.60 45.44
C ILE A 352 -74.36 -39.44 45.56
N GLN A 353 -74.03 -39.04 46.79
CA GLN A 353 -73.05 -37.98 47.02
C GLN A 353 -71.67 -38.32 46.44
N GLY A 354 -71.14 -39.51 46.75
CA GLY A 354 -69.83 -39.93 46.23
C GLY A 354 -69.79 -40.01 44.70
N ILE A 355 -70.90 -40.38 44.07
CA ILE A 355 -71.00 -40.42 42.59
C ILE A 355 -71.13 -39.02 41.99
N SER A 356 -71.79 -38.09 42.67
CA SER A 356 -71.80 -36.67 42.27
C SER A 356 -70.39 -36.08 42.31
N GLU A 357 -69.59 -36.41 43.33
CA GLU A 357 -68.19 -36.00 43.42
C GLU A 357 -67.34 -36.60 42.29
N VAL A 358 -67.57 -37.86 41.93
CA VAL A 358 -66.95 -38.52 40.77
C VAL A 358 -67.35 -37.82 39.46
N SER A 359 -68.62 -37.46 39.27
CA SER A 359 -69.08 -36.74 38.08
C SER A 359 -68.37 -35.38 37.93
N GLU A 360 -68.18 -34.65 39.02
CA GLU A 360 -67.46 -33.38 38.98
C GLU A 360 -65.97 -33.58 38.63
N SER A 361 -65.33 -34.61 39.21
CA SER A 361 -63.95 -34.97 38.88
C SER A 361 -63.76 -35.34 37.40
N ILE A 362 -64.76 -35.96 36.76
CA ILE A 362 -64.73 -36.29 35.33
C ILE A 362 -64.80 -35.02 34.47
N LYS A 363 -65.61 -34.03 34.85
CA LYS A 363 -65.66 -32.74 34.15
C LYS A 363 -64.32 -32.00 34.25
N GLU A 364 -63.73 -31.97 35.44
CA GLU A 364 -62.39 -31.39 35.65
C GLU A 364 -61.35 -32.10 34.78
N GLN A 365 -61.30 -33.44 34.81
CA GLN A 365 -60.38 -34.21 33.96
C GLN A 365 -60.59 -33.97 32.46
N THR A 366 -61.83 -33.82 32.01
CA THR A 366 -62.13 -33.51 30.61
C THR A 366 -61.60 -32.12 30.22
N SER A 367 -61.72 -31.14 31.12
CA SER A 367 -61.12 -29.81 30.95
C SER A 367 -59.59 -29.90 30.88
N ASP A 368 -58.95 -30.65 31.77
CA ASP A 368 -57.50 -30.84 31.78
C ASP A 368 -57.00 -31.51 30.50
N ILE A 369 -57.73 -32.52 29.98
CA ILE A 369 -57.40 -33.18 28.71
C ILE A 369 -57.41 -32.17 27.55
N ASN A 370 -58.36 -31.24 27.50
CA ASN A 370 -58.40 -30.21 26.47
C ASN A 370 -57.16 -29.30 26.56
N GLN A 371 -56.75 -28.90 27.77
CA GLN A 371 -55.55 -28.09 27.97
C GLN A 371 -54.27 -28.84 27.55
N ILE A 372 -54.19 -30.15 27.80
CA ILE A 372 -53.07 -30.98 27.34
C ILE A 372 -53.07 -31.05 25.80
N ASN A 373 -54.24 -31.15 25.16
CA ASN A 373 -54.35 -31.12 23.70
C ASN A 373 -53.83 -29.81 23.10
N ASP A 374 -54.16 -28.67 23.69
CA ASP A 374 -53.63 -27.36 23.27
C ASP A 374 -52.11 -27.33 23.40
N SER A 375 -51.58 -27.83 24.52
CA SER A 375 -50.13 -27.94 24.76
C SER A 375 -49.44 -28.86 23.75
N LEU A 376 -50.09 -29.95 23.32
CA LEU A 376 -49.56 -30.82 22.26
C LEU A 376 -49.53 -30.11 20.90
N SER A 377 -50.53 -29.28 20.59
CA SER A 377 -50.54 -28.47 19.37
C SER A 377 -49.39 -27.48 19.34
N GLU A 378 -49.09 -26.82 20.47
CA GLU A 378 -47.93 -25.94 20.59
C GLU A 378 -46.61 -26.72 20.44
N LEU A 379 -46.50 -27.90 21.06
CA LEU A 379 -45.32 -28.77 20.91
C LEU A 379 -45.11 -29.24 19.47
N ASP A 380 -46.17 -29.53 18.72
CA ASP A 380 -46.07 -29.89 17.30
C ASP A 380 -45.54 -28.71 16.47
N SER A 381 -46.09 -27.51 16.69
CA SER A 381 -45.59 -26.28 16.06
C SER A 381 -44.11 -26.03 16.37
N MET A 382 -43.70 -26.19 17.63
CA MET A 382 -42.28 -26.07 18.05
C MET A 382 -41.39 -27.11 17.37
N THR A 383 -41.90 -28.34 17.22
CA THR A 383 -41.20 -29.43 16.53
C THR A 383 -40.95 -29.07 15.06
N GLN A 384 -41.95 -28.53 14.37
CA GLN A 384 -41.80 -28.06 12.99
C GLN A 384 -40.80 -26.89 12.87
N GLN A 385 -40.83 -25.95 13.82
CA GLN A 385 -39.85 -24.85 13.88
C GLN A 385 -38.42 -25.39 14.07
N ASN A 386 -38.22 -26.39 14.93
CA ASN A 386 -36.92 -27.02 15.14
C ASN A 386 -36.40 -27.73 13.87
N THR A 387 -37.28 -28.36 13.08
CA THR A 387 -36.92 -28.92 11.77
C THR A 387 -36.41 -27.82 10.84
N HIS A 388 -37.14 -26.72 10.70
CA HIS A 388 -36.74 -25.60 9.85
C HIS A 388 -35.42 -24.96 10.30
N ALA A 389 -35.25 -24.73 11.60
CA ALA A 389 -34.01 -24.19 12.16
C ALA A 389 -32.81 -25.12 11.90
N SER A 390 -33.01 -26.44 11.95
CA SER A 390 -31.98 -27.42 11.64
C SER A 390 -31.57 -27.38 10.17
N GLU A 391 -32.53 -27.25 9.25
CA GLU A 391 -32.26 -27.08 7.82
C GLU A 391 -31.48 -25.80 7.53
N GLN A 392 -31.90 -24.66 8.08
CA GLN A 392 -31.18 -23.39 7.93
C GLN A 392 -29.75 -23.46 8.51
N THR A 393 -29.59 -24.06 9.69
CA THR A 393 -28.27 -24.24 10.31
C THR A 393 -27.36 -25.12 9.46
N SER A 394 -27.92 -26.13 8.77
CA SER A 394 -27.18 -26.98 7.82
C SER A 394 -26.65 -26.19 6.63
N VAL A 395 -27.47 -25.28 6.08
CA VAL A 395 -27.07 -24.38 4.99
C VAL A 395 -25.92 -23.47 5.45
N VAL A 396 -26.06 -22.83 6.62
CA VAL A 396 -25.01 -21.97 7.19
C VAL A 396 -23.72 -22.75 7.43
N ALA A 397 -23.79 -23.97 7.96
CA ALA A 397 -22.61 -24.80 8.15
C ALA A 397 -21.89 -25.11 6.83
N ASN A 398 -22.64 -25.32 5.73
CA ASN A 398 -22.06 -25.51 4.41
C ASN A 398 -21.41 -24.23 3.86
N GLU A 399 -22.04 -23.07 4.02
CA GLU A 399 -21.47 -21.79 3.62
C GLU A 399 -20.18 -21.46 4.38
N VAL A 400 -20.15 -21.68 5.70
CA VAL A 400 -18.95 -21.50 6.54
C VAL A 400 -17.82 -22.42 6.09
N SER A 401 -18.13 -23.67 5.75
CA SER A 401 -17.14 -24.62 5.24
C SER A 401 -16.60 -24.21 3.86
N GLN A 402 -17.44 -23.64 3.00
CA GLN A 402 -16.99 -23.08 1.70
C GLN A 402 -16.08 -21.87 1.91
N MET A 403 -16.43 -20.96 2.81
CA MET A 403 -15.58 -19.80 3.16
C MET A 403 -14.23 -20.24 3.72
N ALA A 404 -14.21 -21.24 4.62
CA ALA A 404 -12.99 -21.81 5.16
C ALA A 404 -12.07 -22.38 4.07
N LYS A 405 -12.65 -23.10 3.09
CA LYS A 405 -11.91 -23.66 1.95
C LYS A 405 -11.39 -22.58 1.01
N ALA A 406 -12.15 -21.51 0.77
CA ALA A 406 -11.71 -20.39 -0.06
C ALA A 406 -10.47 -19.70 0.53
N ILE A 407 -10.47 -19.46 1.86
CA ILE A 407 -9.31 -18.91 2.58
C ILE A 407 -8.09 -19.84 2.49
N ALA A 408 -8.31 -21.16 2.51
CA ALA A 408 -7.24 -22.13 2.37
C ALA A 408 -6.69 -22.23 0.93
N SER A 409 -7.52 -22.00 -0.09
CA SER A 409 -7.13 -22.06 -1.50
C SER A 409 -6.36 -20.83 -1.99
N ASP A 410 -6.48 -19.68 -1.34
CA ASP A 410 -5.74 -18.44 -1.66
C ASP A 410 -4.20 -18.57 -1.54
N LYS A 411 -3.71 -19.72 -1.05
CA LYS A 411 -2.28 -20.04 -0.93
C LYS A 411 -1.71 -20.74 -2.17
N ASN A 412 -2.54 -21.23 -3.09
CA ASN A 412 -2.12 -21.88 -4.34
C ASN A 412 -2.31 -20.92 -5.51
#